data_AF-J0WPT1-F1
#
_entry.id   AF-J0WPT1-F1
#
_cell.length_a   1.000
_cell.length_b   1.000
_cell.length_c   1.000
_cell.angle_alpha   90.00
_cell.angle_beta   90.00
_cell.angle_gamma   90.00
#
_symmetry.space_group_name_H-M   'P 1'
#
loop_
_entity.id
_entity.type
_entity.pdbx_description
1 polymer ?
#
loop_
_entity_poly.entity_id
_entity_poly.type
_entity_poly.pdbx_seq_one_letter_code
_entity_poly.pdbx_strand_id
1 'polypeptide(L)'
;MVAHASNDDILSKTFDNEALSAKLDSLLQANRESLCAAIKSVTNVRSSMENILRLLKVFEDRVAAAEEDHRHGCGHAADSGLFIVCRRKAFQRCAVPGSAPPSSRPRPKTGTRGMAFPFPAFEGPYEQCAPLARGTPASPTSTAVRLATLPKSHPIHSFIVRAMRRPPRYHRSPLHELFSAFPDVLDMETIHPAMKSKE
;
A
#
# COMPACT_ATOMS: atom_id res chain seq x y z
N MET A 1 -82.76 26.90 -2.91
CA MET A 1 -82.30 25.70 -3.64
C MET A 1 -80.97 25.28 -3.03
N VAL A 2 -80.97 24.28 -2.15
CA VAL A 2 -79.75 23.74 -1.55
C VAL A 2 -79.27 22.62 -2.47
N ALA A 3 -78.15 22.83 -3.15
CA ALA A 3 -77.54 21.81 -3.97
C ALA A 3 -77.00 20.70 -3.05
N HIS A 4 -77.69 19.55 -3.01
CA HIS A 4 -77.15 18.34 -2.42
C HIS A 4 -76.00 17.87 -3.31
N ALA A 5 -74.77 18.21 -2.92
CA ALA A 5 -73.58 17.59 -3.48
C ALA A 5 -73.69 16.07 -3.24
N SER A 6 -73.61 15.28 -4.30
CA SER A 6 -73.71 13.82 -4.26
C SER A 6 -72.55 13.25 -3.44
N ASN A 7 -72.88 12.45 -2.42
CA ASN A 7 -71.92 11.81 -1.52
C ASN A 7 -70.87 10.93 -2.25
N ASP A 8 -71.12 10.56 -3.50
CA ASP A 8 -70.22 9.72 -4.31
C ASP A 8 -68.88 10.41 -4.63
N ASP A 9 -68.84 11.74 -4.73
CA ASP A 9 -67.59 12.50 -4.99
C ASP A 9 -66.67 12.57 -3.76
N ILE A 10 -67.21 12.31 -2.57
CA ILE A 10 -66.44 12.32 -1.32
C ILE A 10 -65.69 10.99 -1.15
N LEU A 11 -66.31 9.88 -1.55
CA LEU A 11 -65.73 8.54 -1.45
C LEU A 11 -64.57 8.33 -2.43
N SER A 12 -64.61 8.90 -3.64
CA SER A 12 -63.49 8.77 -4.59
C SER A 12 -62.22 9.46 -4.06
N LYS A 13 -62.36 10.64 -3.45
CA LYS A 13 -61.23 11.39 -2.87
C LYS A 13 -60.61 10.71 -1.65
N THR A 14 -61.37 9.94 -0.88
CA THR A 14 -60.81 9.21 0.26
C THR A 14 -59.92 8.04 -0.16
N PHE A 15 -60.21 7.41 -1.30
CA PHE A 15 -59.45 6.27 -1.80
C PHE A 15 -58.03 6.67 -2.24
N ASP A 16 -57.89 7.85 -2.84
CA ASP A 16 -56.59 8.40 -3.24
C ASP A 16 -55.71 8.74 -2.02
N ASN A 17 -56.31 9.12 -0.88
CA ASN A 17 -55.56 9.42 0.34
C ASN A 17 -54.95 8.18 0.98
N GLU A 18 -55.62 7.02 0.91
CA GLU A 18 -55.09 5.77 1.45
C GLU A 18 -53.86 5.29 0.64
N ALA A 19 -53.96 5.34 -0.69
CA ALA A 19 -52.83 5.02 -1.57
C ALA A 19 -51.64 5.96 -1.35
N LEU A 20 -51.90 7.25 -1.10
CA LEU A 20 -50.87 8.24 -0.83
C LEU A 20 -50.20 8.02 0.53
N SER A 21 -50.98 7.66 1.56
CA SER A 21 -50.45 7.27 2.88
C SER A 21 -49.53 6.06 2.78
N ALA A 22 -49.96 4.99 2.09
CA ALA A 22 -49.15 3.80 1.91
C ALA A 22 -47.83 4.08 1.17
N LYS A 23 -47.86 4.98 0.18
CA LYS A 23 -46.65 5.41 -0.55
C LYS A 23 -45.72 6.23 0.33
N LEU A 24 -46.26 7.09 1.19
CA LEU A 24 -45.47 7.85 2.16
C LEU A 24 -44.76 6.92 3.15
N ASP A 25 -45.47 5.93 3.69
CA ASP A 25 -44.90 4.96 4.63
C ASP A 25 -43.80 4.11 3.97
N SER A 26 -44.01 3.69 2.73
CA SER A 26 -42.98 2.97 1.94
C SER A 26 -41.72 3.81 1.75
N LEU A 27 -41.86 5.11 1.44
CA LEU A 27 -40.71 6.02 1.30
C LEU A 27 -39.99 6.25 2.64
N LEU A 28 -40.74 6.42 3.73
CA LEU A 28 -40.16 6.56 5.07
C LEU A 28 -39.40 5.30 5.48
N GLN A 29 -39.93 4.12 5.18
CA GLN A 29 -39.27 2.85 5.44
C GLN A 29 -37.98 2.70 4.62
N ALA A 30 -38.01 3.01 3.32
CA ALA A 30 -36.81 2.97 2.47
C ALA A 30 -35.72 3.95 2.96
N ASN A 31 -36.11 5.16 3.36
CA ASN A 31 -35.18 6.14 3.93
C ASN A 31 -34.59 5.67 5.26
N ARG A 32 -35.40 5.03 6.11
CA ARG A 32 -34.93 4.45 7.38
C ARG A 32 -33.90 3.34 7.14
N GLU A 33 -34.13 2.47 6.17
CA GLU A 33 -33.21 1.39 5.83
C GLU A 33 -31.88 1.92 5.28
N SER A 34 -31.94 2.90 4.37
CA SER A 34 -30.76 3.61 3.85
C SER A 34 -29.95 4.25 4.97
N LEU A 35 -30.61 4.96 5.88
CA LEU A 35 -29.96 5.63 7.01
C LEU A 35 -29.35 4.62 7.98
N CYS A 36 -30.02 3.50 8.26
CA CYS A 36 -29.45 2.39 9.04
C CYS A 36 -28.19 1.79 8.39
N ALA A 37 -28.19 1.63 7.07
CA ALA A 37 -27.02 1.14 6.34
C ALA A 37 -25.85 2.14 6.42
N ALA A 38 -26.13 3.44 6.27
CA ALA A 38 -25.15 4.50 6.41
C ALA A 38 -24.54 4.52 7.82
N ILE A 39 -25.35 4.46 8.87
CA ILE A 39 -24.86 4.40 10.27
C ILE A 39 -23.94 3.19 10.46
N LYS A 40 -24.34 2.00 10.00
CA LYS A 40 -23.51 0.79 10.10
C LYS A 40 -22.14 0.97 9.41
N SER A 41 -22.12 1.61 8.24
CA SER A 41 -20.87 1.89 7.53
C SER A 41 -19.94 2.82 8.34
N VAL A 42 -20.49 3.89 8.94
CA VAL A 42 -19.74 4.84 9.75
C VAL A 42 -19.20 4.17 11.03
N THR A 43 -20.00 3.32 11.68
CA THR A 43 -19.54 2.57 12.87
C THR A 43 -18.41 1.59 12.54
N ASN A 44 -18.42 0.99 11.35
CA ASN A 44 -17.33 0.12 10.89
C ASN A 44 -16.04 0.90 10.62
N VAL A 45 -16.14 2.09 10.02
CA VAL A 45 -14.98 2.97 9.83
C VAL A 45 -14.41 3.42 11.17
N ARG A 46 -15.29 3.78 12.13
CA ARG A 46 -14.87 4.17 13.48
C ARG A 46 -14.11 3.04 14.19
N SER A 47 -14.63 1.81 14.18
CA SER A 47 -13.97 0.67 14.83
C SER A 47 -12.62 0.33 14.16
N SER A 48 -12.54 0.47 12.84
CA SER A 48 -11.27 0.35 12.10
C SER A 48 -10.25 1.40 12.54
N MET A 49 -10.67 2.67 12.68
CA MET A 49 -9.80 3.75 13.15
C MET A 49 -9.30 3.52 14.58
N GLU A 50 -10.18 3.07 15.48
CA GLU A 50 -9.80 2.73 16.86
C GLU A 50 -8.76 1.58 16.91
N ASN A 51 -8.87 0.58 16.02
CA ASN A 51 -7.88 -0.49 15.91
C ASN A 51 -6.53 0.00 15.39
N ILE A 52 -6.52 0.92 14.42
CA ILE A 52 -5.28 1.53 13.93
C ILE A 52 -4.59 2.32 15.05
N LEU A 53 -5.34 3.12 15.81
CA LEU A 53 -4.81 3.88 16.94
C LEU A 53 -4.21 2.95 18.02
N ARG A 54 -4.85 1.81 18.30
CA ARG A 54 -4.28 0.79 19.21
C ARG A 54 -2.96 0.23 18.70
N LEU A 55 -2.86 -0.08 17.41
CA LEU A 55 -1.62 -0.59 16.82
C LEU A 55 -0.50 0.45 16.89
N LEU A 56 -0.78 1.71 16.56
CA LEU A 56 0.19 2.80 16.65
C LEU A 56 0.72 2.95 18.08
N LYS A 57 -0.15 2.85 19.08
CA LYS A 57 0.25 2.88 20.49
C LYS A 57 1.21 1.73 20.85
N VAL A 58 0.92 0.50 20.40
CA VAL A 58 1.83 -0.65 20.61
C VAL A 58 3.18 -0.43 19.94
N PHE A 59 3.21 0.23 18.77
CA PHE A 59 4.47 0.59 18.12
C PHE A 59 5.26 1.64 18.91
N GLU A 60 4.59 2.68 19.42
CA GLU A 60 5.21 3.69 20.28
C GLU A 60 5.81 3.07 21.54
N ASP A 61 5.06 2.19 22.22
CA ASP A 61 5.53 1.50 23.42
C ASP A 61 6.78 0.65 23.15
N ARG A 62 6.83 -0.03 21.98
CA ARG A 62 7.99 -0.83 21.57
C ARG A 62 9.20 0.02 21.21
N VAL A 63 8.99 1.18 20.58
CA VAL A 63 10.07 2.13 20.28
C VAL A 63 10.64 2.68 21.59
N ALA A 64 9.78 3.05 22.54
CA ALA A 64 10.21 3.52 23.86
C ALA A 64 11.03 2.46 24.61
N ALA A 65 10.57 1.20 24.63
CA ALA A 65 11.32 0.11 25.26
C ALA A 65 12.69 -0.13 24.59
N ALA A 66 12.76 -0.08 23.25
CA ALA A 66 14.03 -0.23 22.53
C ALA A 66 15.00 0.94 22.78
N GLU A 67 14.49 2.16 22.98
CA GLU A 67 15.31 3.30 23.38
C GLU A 67 15.88 3.15 24.79
N GLU A 68 15.10 2.60 25.73
CA GLU A 68 15.59 2.29 27.08
C GLU A 68 16.68 1.22 27.07
N ASP A 69 16.51 0.15 26.30
CA ASP A 69 17.53 -0.90 26.13
C ASP A 69 18.84 -0.32 25.57
N HIS A 70 18.74 0.61 24.61
CA HIS A 70 19.92 1.26 24.05
C HIS A 70 20.65 2.15 25.08
N ARG A 71 19.91 2.81 26.00
CA ARG A 71 20.54 3.62 27.07
C ARG A 71 21.29 2.77 28.09
N HIS A 72 20.79 1.57 28.41
CA HIS A 72 21.39 0.70 29.42
C HIS A 72 22.46 -0.26 28.86
N GLY A 73 22.41 -0.59 27.56
CA GLY A 73 23.29 -1.59 26.94
C GLY A 73 24.69 -1.12 26.51
N CYS A 74 25.00 0.18 26.51
CA CYS A 74 26.31 0.69 26.05
C CYS A 74 27.39 0.79 27.14
N GLY A 75 27.10 0.39 28.39
CA GLY A 75 28.00 0.59 29.52
C GLY A 75 29.13 -0.42 29.72
N HIS A 76 29.08 -1.61 29.11
CA HIS A 76 30.00 -2.72 29.48
C HIS A 76 30.88 -3.29 28.36
N ALA A 77 30.80 -2.78 27.13
CA ALA A 77 31.56 -3.31 26.00
C ALA A 77 32.95 -2.63 25.78
N ALA A 78 33.47 -1.88 26.74
CA ALA A 78 34.76 -1.20 26.60
C ALA A 78 35.98 -2.15 26.66
N ASP A 79 35.87 -3.33 27.30
CA ASP A 79 37.01 -4.25 27.50
C ASP A 79 37.01 -5.49 26.60
N SER A 80 35.93 -5.73 25.86
CA SER A 80 35.92 -6.76 24.81
C SER A 80 35.97 -6.04 23.48
N GLY A 81 37.09 -6.14 22.75
CA GLY A 81 37.33 -5.51 21.44
C GLY A 81 36.40 -5.99 20.30
N LEU A 82 35.15 -6.32 20.62
CA LEU A 82 34.11 -6.75 19.71
C LEU A 82 33.29 -5.53 19.27
N PHE A 83 33.77 -4.85 18.23
CA PHE A 83 33.02 -3.82 17.52
C PHE A 83 31.78 -4.45 16.86
N ILE A 84 30.64 -4.43 17.55
CA ILE A 84 29.35 -4.70 16.91
C ILE A 84 29.07 -3.53 15.98
N VAL A 85 29.20 -3.77 14.69
CA VAL A 85 28.88 -2.83 13.61
C VAL A 85 27.37 -2.59 13.63
N CYS A 86 26.94 -1.61 14.43
CA CYS A 86 25.61 -1.03 14.32
C CYS A 86 25.46 -0.48 12.91
N ARG A 87 24.64 -1.16 12.11
CA ARG A 87 24.37 -0.87 10.70
C ARG A 87 23.50 0.38 10.56
N ARG A 88 23.88 1.50 11.18
CA ARG A 88 23.42 2.82 10.75
C ARG A 88 24.08 3.09 9.41
N LYS A 89 23.27 3.10 8.35
CA LYS A 89 23.60 3.78 7.09
C LYS A 89 23.75 5.28 7.37
N ALA A 90 24.83 5.66 8.04
CA ALA A 90 25.45 6.95 7.83
C ALA A 90 26.76 6.62 7.11
N PHE A 91 26.75 6.88 5.81
CA PHE A 91 27.90 6.79 4.94
C PHE A 91 28.86 7.95 5.28
N GLN A 92 29.38 7.97 6.49
CA GLN A 92 30.43 8.89 6.89
C GLN A 92 31.73 8.09 6.80
N ARG A 93 32.46 8.32 5.71
CA ARG A 93 33.82 7.83 5.50
C ARG A 93 34.69 8.36 6.65
N CYS A 94 34.88 7.56 7.70
CA CYS A 94 36.07 7.70 8.53
C CYS A 94 37.24 7.15 7.71
N ALA A 95 37.97 8.05 7.07
CA ALA A 95 39.27 7.74 6.50
C ALA A 95 40.19 7.32 7.65
N VAL A 96 40.61 6.06 7.65
CA VAL A 96 41.73 5.60 8.48
C VAL A 96 43.01 6.02 7.73
N PRO A 97 43.84 6.93 8.28
CA PRO A 97 45.12 7.24 7.67
C PRO A 97 46.13 6.18 8.11
N GLY A 98 46.73 5.48 7.13
CA GLY A 98 48.03 4.82 7.36
C GLY A 98 48.07 3.29 7.35
N SER A 99 47.48 2.62 6.36
CA SER A 99 47.93 1.27 6.01
C SER A 99 48.29 1.17 4.53
N ALA A 100 49.58 0.88 4.31
CA ALA A 100 50.19 0.71 2.99
C ALA A 100 49.63 -0.55 2.29
N PRO A 101 49.51 -0.55 0.95
CA PRO A 101 49.01 -1.71 0.21
C PRO A 101 50.10 -2.79 0.06
N PRO A 102 49.82 -4.08 0.37
CA PRO A 102 50.71 -5.16 -0.01
C PRO A 102 50.55 -5.49 -1.51
N SER A 103 51.62 -5.18 -2.24
CA SER A 103 52.29 -5.96 -3.28
C SER A 103 51.54 -7.16 -3.92
N SER A 104 51.34 -7.02 -5.23
CA SER A 104 51.16 -8.01 -6.30
C SER A 104 51.06 -9.51 -5.95
N ARG A 105 49.88 -10.09 -6.23
CA ARG A 105 49.76 -11.49 -6.66
C ARG A 105 49.25 -11.56 -8.10
N PRO A 106 49.79 -12.45 -8.96
CA PRO A 106 49.33 -12.62 -10.33
C PRO A 106 47.97 -13.33 -10.36
N ARG A 107 47.00 -12.75 -11.08
CA ARG A 107 45.68 -13.33 -11.36
C ARG A 107 45.82 -14.51 -12.34
N PRO A 108 45.15 -15.66 -12.10
CA PRO A 108 44.93 -16.65 -13.15
C PRO A 108 43.92 -16.10 -14.18
N LYS A 109 44.26 -16.25 -15.47
CA LYS A 109 43.42 -15.88 -16.61
C LYS A 109 42.27 -16.88 -16.75
N THR A 110 41.13 -16.61 -16.12
CA THR A 110 39.86 -17.23 -16.51
C THR A 110 39.15 -16.33 -17.52
N GLY A 111 39.11 -16.81 -18.76
CA GLY A 111 38.41 -16.20 -19.87
C GLY A 111 36.94 -16.02 -19.55
N THR A 112 36.57 -14.78 -19.22
CA THR A 112 35.18 -14.36 -19.10
C THR A 112 34.89 -13.53 -20.35
N ARG A 113 34.12 -14.11 -21.29
CA ARG A 113 33.55 -13.36 -22.41
C ARG A 113 32.77 -12.18 -21.81
N GLY A 114 33.27 -10.98 -22.07
CA GLY A 114 32.66 -9.74 -21.65
C GLY A 114 31.31 -9.54 -22.33
N MET A 115 30.27 -9.43 -21.52
CA MET A 115 29.14 -8.56 -21.83
C MET A 115 29.19 -7.44 -20.80
N ALA A 116 30.08 -6.49 -21.04
CA ALA A 116 30.04 -5.19 -20.37
C ALA A 116 28.81 -4.47 -20.94
N PHE A 117 27.73 -4.44 -20.16
CA PHE A 117 26.63 -3.52 -20.45
C PHE A 117 27.04 -2.14 -19.90
N PRO A 118 27.28 -1.14 -20.76
CA PRO A 118 27.42 0.22 -20.29
C PRO A 118 26.05 0.66 -19.78
N PHE A 119 25.92 0.89 -18.47
CA PHE A 119 24.83 1.69 -17.95
C PHE A 119 25.17 3.16 -18.26
N PRO A 120 24.42 3.85 -19.15
CA PRO A 120 24.60 5.28 -19.29
C PRO A 120 24.18 5.97 -17.98
N ALA A 121 25.00 6.91 -17.51
CA ALA A 121 24.60 7.86 -16.50
C ALA A 121 23.39 8.63 -17.02
N PHE A 122 22.22 8.33 -16.47
CA PHE A 122 20.95 8.92 -16.88
C PHE A 122 20.75 10.22 -16.12
N GLU A 123 21.30 11.31 -16.67
CA GLU A 123 20.95 12.68 -16.28
C GLU A 123 19.78 13.14 -17.17
N GLY A 124 18.56 12.95 -16.68
CA GLY A 124 17.35 13.44 -17.32
C GLY A 124 16.41 14.04 -16.27
N PRO A 125 15.70 15.14 -16.59
CA PRO A 125 14.73 15.72 -15.68
C PRO A 125 13.57 14.75 -15.52
N TYR A 126 13.36 14.28 -14.30
CA TYR A 126 12.15 13.54 -13.94
C TYR A 126 10.97 14.50 -14.12
N GLU A 127 10.21 14.35 -15.20
CA GLU A 127 8.89 14.95 -15.27
C GLU A 127 8.07 14.43 -14.07
N GLN A 128 7.49 15.40 -13.37
CA GLN A 128 6.78 15.22 -12.12
C GLN A 128 5.65 14.20 -12.29
N CYS A 129 5.84 13.00 -11.75
CA CYS A 129 4.73 12.09 -11.48
C CYS A 129 3.74 12.82 -10.55
N ALA A 130 2.51 13.03 -11.04
CA ALA A 130 1.43 13.66 -10.30
C ALA A 130 1.29 13.05 -8.88
N PRO A 131 1.02 13.87 -7.85
CA PRO A 131 0.83 13.37 -6.51
C PRO A 131 -0.43 12.49 -6.47
N LEU A 132 -0.23 11.17 -6.46
CA LEU A 132 -1.29 10.20 -6.21
C LEU A 132 -1.90 10.51 -4.84
N ALA A 133 -3.17 10.92 -4.87
CA ALA A 133 -3.94 11.35 -3.71
C ALA A 133 -3.82 10.37 -2.54
N ARG A 134 -3.41 10.89 -1.38
CA ARG A 134 -3.41 10.17 -0.10
C ARG A 134 -4.86 10.02 0.36
N GLY A 135 -5.36 8.80 0.48
CA GLY A 135 -6.60 8.57 1.23
C GLY A 135 -7.36 7.29 0.91
N THR A 136 -6.78 6.13 1.19
CA THR A 136 -7.49 4.90 1.61
C THR A 136 -6.41 3.90 2.03
N PRO A 137 -6.60 3.11 3.12
CA PRO A 137 -5.68 2.04 3.43
C PRO A 137 -5.72 1.05 2.25
N ALA A 138 -4.68 1.07 1.43
CA ALA A 138 -4.62 0.28 0.22
C ALA A 138 -4.86 -1.17 0.60
N SER A 139 -5.95 -1.74 0.06
CA SER A 139 -6.18 -3.18 0.18
C SER A 139 -4.91 -3.92 -0.26
N PRO A 140 -4.60 -5.09 0.31
CA PRO A 140 -3.41 -5.83 -0.08
C PRO A 140 -3.38 -6.11 -1.60
N THR A 141 -4.57 -6.23 -2.22
CA THR A 141 -4.76 -6.27 -3.68
C THR A 141 -4.30 -4.99 -4.38
N SER A 142 -4.68 -3.81 -3.89
CA SER A 142 -4.26 -2.52 -4.48
C SER A 142 -2.74 -2.35 -4.44
N THR A 143 -2.10 -2.80 -3.36
CA THR A 143 -0.63 -2.73 -3.25
C THR A 143 0.06 -3.67 -4.24
N ALA A 144 -0.42 -4.92 -4.38
CA ALA A 144 0.10 -5.87 -5.36
C ALA A 144 -0.06 -5.35 -6.80
N VAL A 145 -1.23 -4.81 -7.13
CA VAL A 145 -1.52 -4.21 -8.44
C VAL A 145 -0.61 -3.02 -8.72
N ARG A 146 -0.40 -2.12 -7.76
CA ARG A 146 0.51 -0.95 -7.91
C ARG A 146 1.96 -1.36 -8.12
N LEU A 147 2.40 -2.46 -7.52
CA LEU A 147 3.74 -2.99 -7.73
C LEU A 147 3.85 -3.67 -9.11
N ALA A 148 2.82 -4.39 -9.54
CA ALA A 148 2.78 -5.04 -10.85
C ALA A 148 2.75 -4.04 -12.03
N THR A 149 2.15 -2.86 -11.84
CA THR A 149 2.05 -1.82 -12.88
C THR A 149 3.24 -0.86 -12.94
N LEU A 150 4.30 -1.09 -12.15
CA LEU A 150 5.50 -0.25 -12.20
C LEU A 150 6.17 -0.31 -13.58
N PRO A 151 6.66 0.82 -14.10
CA PRO A 151 7.36 0.83 -15.38
C PRO A 151 8.68 0.05 -15.29
N LYS A 152 9.11 -0.50 -16.42
CA LYS A 152 10.36 -1.29 -16.54
C LYS A 152 11.62 -0.50 -16.15
N SER A 153 11.57 0.84 -16.23
CA SER A 153 12.64 1.75 -15.81
C SER A 153 12.79 1.88 -14.29
N HIS A 154 11.79 1.44 -13.52
CA HIS A 154 11.81 1.57 -12.07
C HIS A 154 12.85 0.62 -11.45
N PRO A 155 13.70 1.07 -10.50
CA PRO A 155 14.78 0.25 -9.94
C PRO A 155 14.27 -1.02 -9.24
N ILE A 156 13.05 -0.97 -8.68
CA ILE A 156 12.43 -2.09 -7.97
C ILE A 156 11.82 -3.13 -8.93
N HIS A 157 11.57 -2.78 -10.20
CA HIS A 157 10.91 -3.66 -11.17
C HIS A 157 11.64 -5.00 -11.34
N SER A 158 12.97 -5.00 -11.35
CA SER A 158 13.79 -6.23 -11.45
C SER A 158 13.56 -7.20 -10.28
N PHE A 159 13.31 -6.69 -9.07
CA PHE A 159 13.02 -7.50 -7.89
C PHE A 159 11.61 -8.06 -7.92
N ILE A 160 10.65 -7.29 -8.45
CA ILE A 160 9.26 -7.71 -8.61
C ILE A 160 9.16 -8.85 -9.62
N VAL A 161 9.76 -8.69 -10.80
CA VAL A 161 9.80 -9.75 -11.83
C VAL A 161 10.45 -11.03 -11.30
N ARG A 162 11.52 -10.89 -10.50
CA ARG A 162 12.17 -12.03 -9.85
C ARG A 162 11.24 -12.72 -8.86
N ALA A 163 10.52 -11.94 -8.05
CA ALA A 163 9.60 -12.47 -7.05
C ALA A 163 8.38 -13.16 -7.66
N MET A 164 7.84 -12.63 -8.76
CA MET A 164 6.73 -13.23 -9.50
C MET A 164 7.13 -14.57 -10.15
N ARG A 165 8.32 -14.65 -10.76
CA ARG A 165 8.73 -15.83 -11.54
C ARG A 165 9.19 -17.01 -10.70
N ARG A 166 9.82 -16.77 -9.55
CA ARG A 166 10.47 -17.83 -8.77
C ARG A 166 10.23 -17.62 -7.28
N PRO A 167 9.45 -18.51 -6.63
CA PRO A 167 9.39 -18.51 -5.17
C PRO A 167 10.75 -18.96 -4.59
N PRO A 168 11.33 -18.21 -3.65
CA PRO A 168 12.58 -18.56 -3.00
C PRO A 168 12.37 -19.77 -2.09
N ARG A 169 13.35 -20.68 -2.07
CA ARG A 169 13.28 -21.91 -1.26
C ARG A 169 13.40 -21.67 0.24
N TYR A 170 14.17 -20.64 0.65
CA TYR A 170 14.60 -20.48 2.04
C TYR A 170 14.02 -19.25 2.75
N HIS A 171 13.88 -18.12 2.05
CA HIS A 171 13.37 -16.88 2.65
C HIS A 171 12.37 -16.21 1.73
N ARG A 172 11.08 -16.33 2.08
CA ARG A 172 10.02 -15.57 1.43
C ARG A 172 10.14 -14.12 1.88
N SER A 173 10.51 -13.24 0.95
CA SER A 173 10.36 -11.81 1.23
C SER A 173 8.87 -11.45 1.21
N PRO A 174 8.45 -10.35 1.86
CA PRO A 174 7.05 -9.90 1.85
C PRO A 174 6.46 -9.75 0.43
N LEU A 175 7.30 -9.47 -0.57
CA LEU A 175 6.88 -9.44 -1.97
C LEU A 175 6.39 -10.81 -2.47
N HIS A 176 7.05 -11.89 -2.08
CA HIS A 176 6.65 -13.24 -2.49
C HIS A 176 5.33 -13.66 -1.84
N GLU A 177 5.09 -13.26 -0.59
CA GLU A 177 3.82 -13.51 0.10
C GLU A 177 2.68 -12.74 -0.57
N LEU A 178 2.91 -11.48 -0.93
CA LEU A 178 1.94 -10.67 -1.68
C LEU A 178 1.57 -11.33 -3.03
N PHE A 179 2.55 -11.73 -3.85
CA PHE A 179 2.25 -12.35 -5.14
C PHE A 179 1.72 -13.78 -5.02
N SER A 180 2.05 -14.51 -3.95
CA SER A 180 1.44 -15.82 -3.67
C SER A 180 -0.03 -15.70 -3.25
N ALA A 181 -0.43 -14.57 -2.65
CA ALA A 181 -1.81 -14.33 -2.25
C ALA A 181 -2.71 -13.88 -3.41
N PHE A 182 -2.13 -13.34 -4.48
CA PHE A 182 -2.87 -12.78 -5.63
C PHE A 182 -2.31 -13.30 -6.96
N PRO A 183 -2.53 -14.59 -7.29
CA PRO A 183 -2.05 -15.17 -8.54
C PRO A 183 -2.65 -14.48 -9.78
N ASP A 184 -3.89 -14.00 -9.68
CA ASP A 184 -4.61 -13.35 -10.78
C ASP A 184 -3.94 -12.05 -11.26
N VAL A 185 -3.14 -11.41 -10.42
CA VAL A 185 -2.41 -10.17 -10.74
C VAL A 185 -1.21 -10.45 -11.66
N LEU A 186 -0.76 -11.71 -11.75
CA LEU A 186 0.41 -12.09 -12.55
C LEU A 186 0.15 -12.04 -14.06
N ASP A 187 -1.11 -12.20 -14.48
CA ASP A 187 -1.53 -12.26 -15.88
C ASP A 187 -1.98 -10.90 -16.43
N MET A 188 -1.83 -9.82 -15.66
CA MET A 188 -2.19 -8.48 -16.16
C MET A 188 -1.18 -8.00 -17.20
N GLU A 189 -1.63 -7.87 -18.44
CA GLU A 189 -0.87 -7.23 -19.51
C GLU A 189 -0.53 -5.79 -19.10
N THR A 190 0.76 -5.43 -19.20
CA THR A 190 1.20 -4.06 -18.92
C THR A 190 0.61 -3.13 -19.98
N ILE A 191 -0.44 -2.39 -19.64
CA ILE A 191 -1.01 -1.37 -20.53
C ILE A 191 0.06 -0.31 -20.76
N HIS A 192 0.64 -0.31 -21.97
CA HIS A 192 1.60 0.71 -22.36
C HIS A 192 0.85 2.05 -22.48
N PRO A 193 1.27 3.12 -21.76
CA PRO A 193 0.59 4.42 -21.81
C PRO A 193 0.64 5.07 -23.21
N ALA A 194 1.46 4.54 -24.11
CA ALA A 194 1.58 4.99 -25.49
C ALA A 194 0.51 4.41 -26.43
N MET A 195 -0.29 3.45 -25.99
CA MET A 195 -1.43 2.97 -26.79
C MET A 195 -2.59 3.92 -26.63
N LYS A 196 -2.58 5.01 -27.41
CA LYS A 196 -3.80 5.78 -27.68
C LYS A 196 -4.81 4.84 -28.32
N SER A 197 -5.95 4.63 -27.68
CA SER A 197 -7.11 4.02 -28.32
C SER A 197 -7.43 4.86 -29.55
N LYS A 198 -7.25 4.28 -30.74
CA LYS A 198 -7.87 4.81 -31.95
C LYS A 198 -9.34 4.44 -31.86
N GLU A 199 -10.14 5.35 -31.32
CA GLU A 199 -11.58 5.40 -31.60
C GLU A 199 -11.81 5.88 -33.04
#